data_AF-A0A352SD63-F1
#
_entry.id   AF-A0A352SD63-F1
#
_cell.length_a   1.000
_cell.length_b   1.000
_cell.length_c   1.000
_cell.angle_alpha   90.00
_cell.angle_beta   90.00
_cell.angle_gamma   90.00
#
_symmetry.space_group_name_H-M   'P 1'
#
loop_
_entity.id
_entity.type
_entity.pdbx_description
1 polymer ?
#
loop_
_entity_poly.entity_id
_entity_poly.type
_entity_poly.pdbx_seq_one_letter_code
_entity_poly.pdbx_strand_id
1 'polypeptide(L)' 'RARLDGDVYRLNGTKLWTTNGWHADTYVVYAKTEPGAGKAGITAFIVRRDSPGFEVR' A
#
# COMPACT_ATOMS: atom_id res chain seq x y z
N ARG A 1 2.55 6.55 0.58
CA ARG A 1 3.28 6.77 -0.70
C ARG A 1 3.90 5.46 -1.13
N ALA A 2 4.12 5.27 -2.43
CA ALA A 2 4.86 4.16 -3.00
C ALA A 2 5.99 4.72 -3.87
N ARG A 3 7.20 4.16 -3.75
CA ARG A 3 8.34 4.51 -4.60
C ARG A 3 8.84 3.25 -5.30
N LEU A 4 9.11 3.35 -6.60
CA LEU A 4 9.82 2.31 -7.33
C LEU A 4 11.26 2.25 -6.83
N ASP A 5 11.72 1.04 -6.50
CA ASP A 5 13.06 0.73 -6.02
C ASP A 5 13.53 -0.53 -6.75
N GLY A 6 14.26 -0.34 -7.86
CA GLY A 6 14.58 -1.42 -8.79
C GLY A 6 13.33 -1.96 -9.49
N ASP A 7 13.05 -3.25 -9.27
CA ASP A 7 11.91 -3.99 -9.81
C ASP A 7 10.71 -4.08 -8.85
N VAL A 8 10.82 -3.49 -7.65
CA VAL A 8 9.78 -3.53 -6.61
C VAL A 8 9.29 -2.15 -6.21
N TYR A 9 8.09 -2.07 -5.63
CA TYR A 9 7.59 -0.86 -4.99
C TYR A 9 7.72 -0.92 -3.48
N ARG A 10 8.36 0.09 -2.88
CA ARG A 10 8.35 0.31 -1.43
C ARG A 10 7.20 1.21 -1.01
N LEU A 11 6.26 0.65 -0.25
CA LEU A 11 5.13 1.37 0.30
C LEU A 11 5.48 1.88 1.71
N ASN A 12 5.08 3.12 2.00
CA ASN A 12 5.24 3.73 3.33
C ASN A 12 4.07 4.65 3.65
N GLY A 13 3.42 4.41 4.79
CA GLY A 13 2.31 5.18 5.31
C GLY A 13 1.36 4.33 6.14
N THR A 14 0.24 4.93 6.54
CA THR A 14 -0.77 4.29 7.37
C THR A 14 -2.13 4.35 6.67
N LYS A 15 -2.92 3.29 6.81
CA LYS A 15 -4.34 3.29 6.44
C LYS A 15 -5.18 3.13 7.70
N LEU A 16 -6.29 3.85 7.74
CA LEU A 16 -7.27 3.80 8.81
C LEU A 16 -8.56 3.20 8.26
N TRP A 17 -9.38 2.64 9.14
CA TRP A 17 -10.73 2.14 8.81
C TRP A 17 -10.75 1.02 7.76
N THR A 18 -9.81 0.09 7.86
CA THR A 18 -9.74 -1.06 6.96
C THR A 18 -10.63 -2.19 7.46
N THR A 19 -11.82 -2.32 6.89
CA THR A 19 -12.72 -3.47 7.15
C THR A 19 -11.97 -4.78 6.96
N ASN A 20 -12.16 -5.73 7.88
CA ASN A 20 -11.44 -7.00 7.94
C ASN A 20 -9.93 -6.88 8.16
N GLY A 21 -9.40 -5.72 8.56
CA GLY A 21 -7.96 -5.48 8.68
C GLY A 21 -7.21 -6.53 9.51
N TRP A 22 -7.81 -7.00 10.61
CA TRP A 22 -7.23 -8.04 11.45
C TRP A 22 -7.32 -9.45 10.88
N HIS A 23 -8.29 -9.75 10.01
CA HIS A 23 -8.58 -11.10 9.51
C HIS A 23 -8.07 -11.34 8.07
N ALA A 24 -7.76 -10.28 7.31
CA ALA A 24 -7.32 -10.42 5.93
C ALA A 24 -5.88 -10.94 5.81
N ASP A 25 -5.66 -11.76 4.79
CA ASP A 25 -4.32 -12.20 4.35
C ASP A 25 -3.79 -11.38 3.16
N THR A 26 -4.71 -10.73 2.44
CA THR A 26 -4.43 -9.96 1.22
C THR A 26 -5.14 -8.63 1.28
N TYR A 27 -4.42 -7.55 0.95
CA TYR A 27 -4.89 -6.18 1.03
C TYR A 27 -4.76 -5.51 -0.34
N VAL A 28 -5.80 -4.79 -0.75
CA VAL A 28 -5.72 -3.87 -1.88
C VAL A 28 -5.33 -2.49 -1.34
N VAL A 29 -4.09 -2.09 -1.58
CA VAL A 29 -3.57 -0.82 -1.06
C VAL A 29 -3.48 0.20 -2.18
N TYR A 30 -4.21 1.30 -2.03
CA TYR A 30 -4.08 2.47 -2.91
C TYR A 30 -3.04 3.44 -2.34
N ALA A 31 -1.96 3.65 -3.10
CA ALA A 31 -0.88 4.54 -2.72
C ALA A 31 -0.48 5.46 -3.88
N LYS A 32 -0.07 6.69 -3.54
CA LYS A 32 0.49 7.64 -4.52
C LYS A 32 1.86 7.15 -4.99
N THR A 33 2.01 6.95 -6.29
CA THR A 33 3.26 6.63 -7.00
C THR A 33 3.85 7.84 -7.69
N GLU A 34 3.01 8.76 -8.17
CA GLU A 34 3.42 10.02 -8.80
C GLU A 34 2.88 11.23 -8.00
N PRO A 35 3.70 11.81 -7.11
CA PRO A 35 3.32 13.02 -6.38
C PRO A 35 3.15 14.20 -7.34
N GLY A 36 1.96 14.81 -7.36
CA GLY A 36 1.66 15.97 -8.22
C GLY A 36 0.60 15.67 -9.28
N ALA A 37 0.47 14.42 -9.72
CA ALA A 37 -0.53 13.98 -10.71
C ALA A 37 -1.96 13.84 -10.14
N GLY A 38 -2.25 14.46 -8.98
CA GLY A 38 -3.56 14.43 -8.35
C GLY A 38 -4.11 13.01 -8.14
N LYS A 39 -5.28 12.72 -8.72
CA LYS A 39 -5.93 11.40 -8.67
C LYS A 39 -5.28 10.38 -9.62
N ALA A 40 -4.69 10.83 -10.73
CA ALA A 40 -4.06 9.96 -11.72
C ALA A 40 -2.75 9.32 -11.19
N GLY A 41 -2.09 9.96 -10.22
CA GLY A 41 -0.88 9.44 -9.59
C GLY A 41 -1.10 8.37 -8.51
N ILE A 42 -2.28 7.71 -8.47
CA ILE A 42 -2.61 6.66 -7.51
C ILE A 42 -2.58 5.30 -8.21
N THR A 43 -1.85 4.37 -7.62
CA THR A 43 -1.77 2.98 -8.09
C THR A 43 -2.33 2.04 -7.02
N ALA A 44 -3.01 0.99 -7.45
CA ALA A 44 -3.47 -0.10 -6.58
C ALA A 44 -2.42 -1.21 -6.53
N PHE A 45 -2.16 -1.72 -5.32
CA PHE A 45 -1.21 -2.78 -5.06
C PHE A 45 -1.90 -3.94 -4.36
N ILE A 46 -1.50 -5.17 -4.67
CA ILE A 46 -1.78 -6.33 -3.85
C ILE A 46 -0.64 -6.46 -2.84
N VAL A 47 -0.98 -6.40 -1.56
CA VAL A 47 -0.03 -6.55 -0.45
C VAL A 47 -0.45 -7.73 0.40
N ARG A 48 0.48 -8.65 0.68
CA ARG A 48 0.23 -9.80 1.55
C ARG A 48 0.50 -9.43 3.00
N ARG A 49 -0.25 -10.01 3.94
CA ARG A 49 -0.06 -9.79 5.40
C ARG A 49 1.36 -10.09 5.88
N ASP A 50 2.01 -11.08 5.28
CA ASP A 50 3.37 -11.53 5.60
C ASP A 50 4.47 -10.70 4.91
N SER A 51 4.11 -9.63 4.18
CA SER A 51 5.09 -8.76 3.52
C SER A 51 5.96 -8.03 4.57
N PRO A 52 7.29 -7.99 4.41
CA PRO A 52 8.17 -7.33 5.37
C PRO A 52 7.79 -5.86 5.62
N GLY A 53 7.68 -5.49 6.91
CA GLY A 53 7.31 -4.14 7.34
C GLY A 53 5.80 -3.85 7.27
N PHE A 54 4.96 -4.81 6.90
CA PHE A 54 3.51 -4.72 7.05
C PHE A 54 3.11 -4.98 8.50
N GLU A 55 2.26 -4.12 9.04
CA GLU A 55 1.79 -4.22 10.42
C GLU A 55 0.30 -3.85 10.49
N VAL A 56 -0.44 -4.60 11.31
CA VAL A 56 -1.82 -4.27 11.71
C VAL A 56 -1.76 -3.85 13.18
N ARG A 57 -2.17 -2.62 13.46
CA ARG A 57 -2.16 -2.01 14.80
C ARG A 57 -3.52 -1.39 15.11
#